data_AF-A0A6V7K3M3-F1
#
_entry.id   AF-A0A6V7K3M3-F1
#
_cell.length_a   1.000
_cell.length_b   1.000
_cell.length_c   1.000
_cell.angle_alpha   90.00
_cell.angle_beta   90.00
_cell.angle_gamma   90.00
#
_symmetry.space_group_name_H-M   'P 1'
#
loop_
_entity.id
_entity.type
_entity.pdbx_description
1 polymer ?
#
loop_
_entity_poly.entity_id
_entity_poly.type
_entity_poly.pdbx_seq_one_letter_code
_entity_poly.pdbx_strand_id
1 'polypeptide(L)'
;ILPSLESFCIYAAVGVLVTFLLQITFFVAFFTLDIKRMENKRNGIIPCIIHPSYTPTYVKPGESSLSRIIDYLYSKIILTIPGRLFVIGITLALTTVAVLGTLQLKQWFDMNWFLPEGSYLHDFINVRNEQFPNKGYPAMVVFGDLDYSAELPKMIEFADALGNLSIIDQVESWPRAFLDFVNIYHEK
;
A
#
# COMPACT_ATOMS: atom_id res chain seq x y z
N ILE A 1 11.18 -4.70 -3.28
CA ILE A 1 10.51 -3.66 -2.46
C ILE A 1 10.21 -2.51 -3.41
N LEU A 2 8.96 -2.04 -3.50
CA LEU A 2 8.64 -0.89 -4.34
C LEU A 2 9.35 0.34 -3.71
N PRO A 3 10.33 0.98 -4.38
CA PRO A 3 11.08 2.11 -3.80
C PRO A 3 10.16 3.29 -3.42
N SER A 4 9.00 3.37 -4.06
CA SER A 4 7.93 4.31 -3.69
C SER A 4 7.41 4.11 -2.26
N LEU A 5 7.31 2.86 -1.77
CA LEU A 5 6.78 2.57 -0.45
C LEU A 5 7.79 2.94 0.64
N GLU A 6 9.09 2.70 0.39
CA GLU A 6 10.15 3.12 1.29
C GLU A 6 10.14 4.65 1.50
N SER A 7 10.08 5.40 0.40
CA SER A 7 9.97 6.86 0.47
C SER A 7 8.72 7.30 1.22
N PHE A 8 7.57 6.67 0.96
CA PHE A 8 6.32 6.96 1.66
C PHE A 8 6.44 6.74 3.17
N CYS A 9 7.01 5.63 3.62
CA CYS A 9 7.19 5.34 5.03
C CYS A 9 8.11 6.36 5.73
N ILE A 10 9.19 6.77 5.06
CA ILE A 10 10.10 7.81 5.59
C ILE A 10 9.36 9.14 5.75
N TYR A 11 8.63 9.59 4.72
CA TYR A 11 7.83 10.82 4.80
C TYR A 11 6.74 10.74 5.88
N ALA A 12 6.04 9.62 5.99
CA ALA A 12 5.02 9.41 7.01
C ALA A 12 5.63 9.46 8.43
N ALA A 13 6.77 8.84 8.66
CA ALA A 13 7.45 8.84 9.96
C ALA A 13 7.90 10.25 10.36
N VAL A 14 8.54 10.98 9.45
CA VAL A 14 8.95 12.38 9.68
C VAL A 14 7.73 13.26 9.88
N GLY A 15 6.67 13.07 9.10
CA GLY A 15 5.40 13.78 9.24
C GLY A 15 4.80 13.61 10.63
N VAL A 16 4.69 12.36 11.13
CA VAL A 16 4.17 12.06 12.48
C VAL A 16 5.06 12.65 13.58
N LEU A 17 6.39 12.65 13.40
CA LEU A 17 7.30 13.27 14.35
C LEU A 17 7.09 14.79 14.41
N VAL A 18 7.02 15.45 13.25
CA VAL A 18 6.82 16.91 13.18
C VAL A 18 5.44 17.30 13.72
N THR A 19 4.38 16.55 13.39
CA THR A 19 3.05 16.82 13.96
C THR A 19 3.04 16.66 15.48
N PHE A 20 3.73 15.65 16.02
CA PHE A 20 3.90 15.50 17.47
C PHE A 20 4.62 16.70 18.09
N LEU A 21 5.74 17.15 17.52
CA LEU A 21 6.47 18.32 18.01
C LEU A 21 5.62 19.59 17.98
N LEU A 22 4.90 19.83 16.88
CA LEU A 22 3.97 20.96 16.76
C LEU A 22 2.82 20.85 17.77
N GLN A 23 2.32 19.65 18.04
CA GLN A 23 1.25 19.42 19.02
C GLN A 23 1.71 19.77 20.46
N ILE A 24 2.94 19.43 20.85
CA ILE A 24 3.42 19.71 22.21
C ILE A 24 3.95 21.14 22.38
N THR A 25 4.38 21.81 21.31
CA THR A 25 4.92 23.18 21.37
C THR A 25 3.90 24.21 20.93
N PHE A 26 3.57 24.23 19.63
CA PHE A 26 2.70 25.22 19.01
C PHE A 26 1.28 25.11 19.55
N PHE A 27 0.66 23.93 19.50
CA PHE A 27 -0.70 23.76 19.96
C PHE A 27 -0.86 24.05 21.45
N VAL A 28 0.07 23.59 22.31
CA VAL A 28 0.05 23.94 23.74
C VAL A 28 0.20 25.46 23.95
N ALA A 29 1.07 26.14 23.22
CA ALA A 29 1.20 27.59 23.30
C ALA A 29 -0.12 28.31 22.95
N PHE A 30 -0.75 27.95 21.82
CA PHE A 30 -2.05 28.51 21.46
C PHE A 30 -3.15 28.13 22.46
N PHE A 31 -3.11 26.93 23.02
CA PHE A 31 -4.05 26.49 24.05
C PHE A 31 -3.93 27.35 25.32
N THR A 32 -2.70 27.66 25.77
CA THR A 32 -2.52 28.57 26.91
C THR A 32 -2.99 30.00 26.63
N LEU A 33 -2.78 30.50 25.40
CA LEU A 33 -3.31 31.79 24.97
C LEU A 33 -4.85 31.78 24.92
N ASP A 34 -5.46 30.67 24.52
CA ASP A 34 -6.91 30.52 24.49
C ASP A 34 -7.51 30.50 25.90
N ILE A 35 -6.89 29.80 26.85
CA ILE A 35 -7.28 29.84 28.27
C ILE A 35 -7.21 31.28 28.78
N LYS A 36 -6.09 31.99 28.52
CA LYS A 36 -5.94 33.40 28.93
C LYS A 36 -7.00 34.31 28.29
N ARG A 37 -7.41 34.04 27.04
CA ARG A 37 -8.51 34.74 26.37
C ARG A 37 -9.85 34.48 27.08
N MET A 38 -10.13 33.23 27.44
CA MET A 38 -11.34 32.83 28.15
C MET A 38 -11.43 33.47 29.54
N GLU A 39 -10.34 33.50 30.30
CA GLU A 39 -10.27 34.17 31.61
C GLU A 39 -10.56 35.68 31.51
N ASN A 40 -10.08 36.32 30.44
CA ASN A 40 -10.36 37.73 30.14
C ASN A 40 -11.76 37.98 29.55
N LYS A 41 -12.63 36.97 29.48
CA LYS A 41 -14.00 37.03 28.95
C LYS A 41 -14.08 37.59 27.52
N ARG A 42 -13.05 37.38 26.71
CA ARG A 42 -13.00 37.83 25.31
C ARG A 42 -13.66 36.80 24.39
N ASN A 43 -14.32 37.23 23.33
CA ASN A 43 -14.96 36.35 22.34
C ASN A 43 -13.92 35.48 21.61
N GLY A 44 -14.28 34.24 21.24
CA GLY A 44 -13.39 33.27 20.59
C GLY A 44 -13.13 33.53 19.10
N ILE A 45 -14.07 34.16 18.39
CA ILE A 45 -13.90 34.50 16.97
C ILE A 45 -13.25 35.89 16.83
N ILE A 46 -13.67 36.85 17.65
CA ILE A 46 -13.18 38.24 17.60
C ILE A 46 -12.66 38.63 19.00
N PRO A 47 -11.35 38.52 19.26
CA PRO A 47 -10.77 38.75 20.59
C PRO A 47 -10.98 40.17 21.15
N CYS A 48 -11.36 41.14 20.32
CA CYS A 48 -11.58 42.53 20.69
C CYS A 48 -12.88 42.76 21.48
N ILE A 49 -13.85 41.83 21.40
CA ILE A 49 -15.14 41.96 22.09
C ILE A 49 -15.04 41.30 23.47
N ILE A 50 -15.27 42.08 24.52
CA ILE A 50 -15.28 41.62 25.91
C ILE A 50 -16.73 41.44 26.35
N HIS A 51 -17.02 40.29 26.96
CA HIS A 51 -18.33 39.95 27.52
C HIS A 51 -18.30 40.04 29.06
N PRO A 52 -18.44 41.23 29.66
CA PRO A 52 -18.25 41.43 31.10
C PRO A 52 -19.23 40.60 31.97
N SER A 53 -20.46 40.41 31.48
CA SER A 53 -21.51 39.62 32.13
C SER A 53 -21.39 38.11 31.92
N TYR A 54 -20.45 37.64 31.11
CA TYR A 54 -20.28 36.20 30.90
C TYR A 54 -19.56 35.58 32.10
N THR A 55 -20.22 34.62 32.74
CA THR A 55 -19.60 33.72 33.71
C THR A 55 -19.30 32.41 32.99
N PRO A 56 -18.04 31.92 33.01
CA PRO A 56 -17.74 30.63 32.42
C PRO A 56 -18.53 29.55 33.16
N THR A 57 -19.45 28.89 32.45
CA THR A 57 -20.11 27.70 32.95
C THR A 57 -19.06 26.60 32.99
N TYR A 58 -18.51 26.34 34.17
CA TYR A 58 -17.70 25.15 34.41
C TYR A 58 -18.62 23.94 34.32
N VAL A 59 -18.73 23.36 33.12
CA VAL A 59 -19.33 22.04 32.94
C VAL A 59 -18.42 21.06 33.67
N LYS A 60 -18.94 20.37 34.68
CA LYS A 60 -18.13 19.38 35.41
C LYS A 60 -17.63 18.32 34.42
N PRO A 61 -16.40 17.79 34.59
CA PRO A 61 -15.96 16.64 33.82
C PRO A 61 -17.01 15.52 33.93
N GLY A 62 -17.60 15.09 32.81
CA GLY A 62 -18.67 14.09 32.76
C GLY A 62 -20.08 14.61 32.48
N GLU A 63 -20.34 15.92 32.55
CA GLU A 63 -21.67 16.49 32.27
C GLU A 63 -21.96 16.78 30.79
N SER A 64 -21.00 16.52 29.90
CA SER A 64 -21.28 16.56 28.46
C SER A 64 -22.23 15.42 28.09
N SER A 65 -23.22 15.70 27.23
CA SER A 65 -24.19 14.68 26.80
C SER A 65 -23.49 13.45 26.22
N LEU A 66 -22.36 13.64 25.54
CA LEU A 66 -21.56 12.56 24.96
C LEU A 66 -20.82 11.74 26.02
N SER A 67 -20.16 12.36 27.00
CA SER A 67 -19.49 11.62 28.09
C SER A 67 -20.49 10.78 28.87
N ARG A 68 -21.68 11.31 29.16
CA ARG A 68 -22.73 10.57 29.88
C ARG A 68 -23.25 9.36 29.09
N ILE A 69 -23.37 9.47 27.76
CA ILE A 69 -23.75 8.36 26.89
C ILE A 69 -22.64 7.30 26.86
N ILE A 70 -21.38 7.71 26.75
CA ILE A 70 -20.23 6.81 26.74
C ILE A 70 -20.13 6.06 28.06
N ASP A 71 -20.23 6.76 29.19
CA ASP A 71 -20.19 6.17 30.53
C ASP A 71 -21.33 5.17 30.73
N TYR A 72 -22.53 5.51 30.26
CA TYR A 72 -23.67 4.59 30.32
C TYR A 72 -23.46 3.34 29.46
N LEU A 73 -22.99 3.49 28.23
CA LEU A 73 -22.70 2.37 27.32
C LEU A 73 -21.62 1.46 27.90
N TYR A 74 -20.50 2.03 28.34
CA TYR A 74 -19.39 1.27 28.90
C TYR A 74 -19.77 0.59 30.21
N SER A 75 -20.33 1.33 31.16
CA SER A 75 -20.63 0.81 32.49
C SER A 75 -21.76 -0.23 32.48
N LYS A 76 -22.82 -0.01 31.69
CA LYS A 76 -24.05 -0.80 31.81
C LYS A 76 -24.20 -1.87 30.74
N ILE A 77 -23.52 -1.74 29.61
CA ILE A 77 -23.60 -2.70 28.51
C ILE A 77 -22.27 -3.46 28.41
N ILE A 78 -21.15 -2.78 28.16
CA ILE A 78 -19.87 -3.42 27.81
C ILE A 78 -19.21 -4.12 29.01
N LEU A 79 -19.17 -3.48 30.19
CA LEU A 79 -18.48 -3.99 31.37
C LEU A 79 -19.27 -5.03 32.17
N THR A 80 -20.53 -5.30 31.81
CA THR A 80 -21.29 -6.38 32.43
C THR A 80 -20.74 -7.74 32.03
N ILE A 81 -20.88 -8.76 32.88
CA ILE A 81 -20.43 -10.14 32.60
C ILE A 81 -20.93 -10.66 31.22
N PRO A 82 -22.22 -10.53 30.86
CA PRO A 82 -22.68 -10.96 29.53
C PRO A 82 -22.12 -10.08 28.40
N GLY A 83 -21.98 -8.77 28.60
CA GLY A 83 -21.41 -7.86 27.61
C GLY A 83 -19.94 -8.17 27.30
N ARG A 84 -19.15 -8.46 28.34
CA ARG A 84 -17.74 -8.85 28.18
C ARG A 84 -17.59 -10.16 27.40
N LEU A 85 -18.40 -11.17 27.72
CA LEU A 85 -18.39 -12.45 26.98
C LEU A 85 -18.78 -12.25 25.52
N PHE A 86 -19.77 -11.40 25.26
CA PHE A 86 -20.21 -11.06 23.91
C PHE A 86 -19.11 -10.37 23.09
N VAL A 87 -18.43 -9.37 23.65
CA VAL A 87 -17.31 -8.67 22.97
C VAL A 87 -16.18 -9.65 22.66
N ILE A 88 -15.78 -10.49 23.62
CA ILE A 88 -14.75 -11.52 23.39
C ILE A 88 -15.19 -12.48 22.29
N GLY A 89 -16.44 -12.95 22.32
CA GLY A 89 -17.00 -13.82 21.28
C GLY A 89 -16.93 -13.20 19.88
N ILE A 90 -17.34 -11.94 19.74
CA ILE A 90 -17.27 -11.21 18.45
C ILE A 90 -15.82 -11.06 17.99
N THR A 91 -14.92 -10.61 18.87
CA THR A 91 -13.51 -10.41 18.50
C THR A 91 -12.86 -11.72 18.06
N LEU A 92 -13.16 -12.83 18.74
CA LEU A 92 -12.66 -14.15 18.37
C LEU A 92 -13.24 -14.61 17.03
N ALA A 93 -14.54 -14.42 16.80
CA ALA A 93 -15.18 -14.73 15.52
C ALA A 93 -14.63 -13.89 14.36
N LEU A 94 -14.43 -12.59 14.56
CA LEU A 94 -13.82 -11.73 13.54
C LEU A 94 -12.36 -12.11 13.28
N THR A 95 -11.63 -12.49 14.32
CA THR A 95 -10.23 -12.92 14.18
C THR A 95 -10.14 -14.24 13.43
N THR A 96 -11.01 -15.22 13.69
CA THR A 96 -11.01 -16.47 12.95
C THR A 96 -11.38 -16.26 11.48
N VAL A 97 -12.38 -15.42 11.19
CA VAL A 97 -12.72 -15.03 9.81
C VAL A 97 -11.56 -14.32 9.12
N ALA A 98 -10.90 -13.38 9.80
CA ALA A 98 -9.73 -12.68 9.25
C ALA A 98 -8.59 -13.65 8.94
N VAL A 99 -8.26 -14.58 9.84
CA VAL A 99 -7.23 -15.61 9.61
C VAL A 99 -7.58 -16.49 8.42
N LEU A 100 -8.81 -16.99 8.34
CA LEU A 100 -9.26 -17.78 7.18
C LEU A 100 -9.18 -16.97 5.87
N GLY A 101 -9.54 -15.68 5.92
CA GLY A 101 -9.41 -14.77 4.79
C GLY A 101 -7.95 -14.57 4.37
N THR A 102 -7.04 -14.41 5.32
CA THR A 102 -5.60 -14.28 5.02
C THR A 102 -5.01 -15.54 4.38
N LEU A 103 -5.49 -16.73 4.75
CA LEU A 103 -5.05 -18.00 4.13
C LEU A 103 -5.52 -18.15 2.68
N GLN A 104 -6.60 -17.48 2.30
CA GLN A 104 -7.13 -17.50 0.92
C GLN A 104 -6.58 -16.35 0.05
N LEU A 105 -5.79 -15.45 0.63
CA LEU A 105 -5.28 -14.28 -0.07
C LEU A 105 -4.27 -14.72 -1.15
N LYS A 106 -4.64 -14.53 -2.42
CA LYS A 106 -3.74 -14.75 -3.55
C LYS A 106 -2.99 -13.47 -3.86
N GLN A 107 -1.68 -13.58 -4.10
CA GLN A 107 -0.90 -12.47 -4.65
C GLN A 107 -1.29 -12.30 -6.12
N TRP A 108 -2.00 -11.22 -6.42
CA TRP A 108 -2.35 -10.84 -7.78
C TRP A 108 -1.84 -9.43 -8.05
N PHE A 109 -1.17 -9.26 -9.19
CA PHE A 109 -0.63 -7.97 -9.63
C PHE A 109 -0.99 -7.79 -11.09
N ASP A 110 -1.72 -6.72 -11.38
CA ASP A 110 -2.00 -6.27 -12.74
C ASP A 110 -1.49 -4.84 -12.89
N MET A 111 -0.62 -4.64 -13.88
CA MET A 111 -0.03 -3.35 -14.19
C MET A 111 -1.09 -2.36 -14.72
N ASN A 112 -2.21 -2.86 -15.26
CA ASN A 112 -3.30 -2.03 -15.76
C ASN A 112 -3.93 -1.14 -14.68
N TRP A 113 -3.84 -1.53 -13.40
CA TRP A 113 -4.34 -0.74 -12.27
C TRP A 113 -3.58 0.56 -12.03
N PHE A 114 -2.35 0.68 -12.53
CA PHE A 114 -1.58 1.92 -12.44
C PHE A 114 -1.86 2.89 -13.60
N LEU A 115 -2.63 2.45 -14.60
CA LEU A 115 -3.00 3.27 -15.73
C LEU A 115 -4.31 4.01 -15.43
N PRO A 116 -4.41 5.31 -15.74
CA PRO A 116 -5.67 6.03 -15.60
C PRO A 116 -6.72 5.45 -16.55
N GLU A 117 -7.93 5.30 -16.04
CA GLU A 117 -9.11 4.86 -16.81
C GLU A 117 -9.36 5.83 -17.99
N GLY A 118 -9.61 5.27 -19.18
CA GLY A 118 -9.78 6.05 -20.42
C GLY A 118 -8.49 6.57 -21.05
N SER A 119 -7.32 6.15 -20.57
CA SER A 119 -6.07 6.39 -21.30
C SER A 119 -5.94 5.47 -22.52
N TYR A 120 -5.39 6.00 -23.62
CA TYR A 120 -5.12 5.22 -24.84
C TYR A 120 -4.37 3.91 -24.56
N LEU A 121 -3.41 3.94 -23.63
CA LEU A 121 -2.63 2.76 -23.27
C LEU A 121 -3.47 1.69 -22.56
N HIS A 122 -4.43 2.10 -21.72
CA HIS A 122 -5.36 1.18 -21.07
C HIS A 122 -6.24 0.47 -22.11
N ASP A 123 -6.84 1.23 -23.04
CA ASP A 123 -7.66 0.66 -24.12
C ASP A 123 -6.85 -0.26 -25.04
N PHE A 124 -5.62 0.14 -25.36
CA PHE A 124 -4.71 -0.66 -26.17
C PHE A 124 -4.39 -2.01 -25.52
N ILE A 125 -4.07 -2.02 -24.22
CA ILE A 125 -3.75 -3.27 -23.49
C ILE A 125 -4.98 -4.17 -23.40
N ASN A 126 -6.16 -3.60 -23.16
CA ASN A 126 -7.41 -4.37 -23.12
C ASN A 126 -7.67 -5.06 -24.47
N VAL A 127 -7.64 -4.31 -25.58
CA VAL A 127 -7.83 -4.89 -26.92
C VAL A 127 -6.75 -5.90 -27.27
N ARG A 128 -5.48 -5.65 -26.91
CA ARG A 128 -4.39 -6.59 -27.12
C ARG A 128 -4.64 -7.90 -26.37
N ASN A 129 -4.99 -7.85 -25.09
CA ASN A 129 -5.21 -9.03 -24.27
C ASN A 129 -6.43 -9.84 -24.75
N GLU A 130 -7.46 -9.16 -25.25
CA GLU A 130 -8.64 -9.81 -25.84
C GLU A 130 -8.35 -10.49 -27.18
N GLN A 131 -7.63 -9.81 -28.09
CA GLN A 131 -7.40 -10.30 -29.45
C GLN A 131 -6.19 -11.25 -29.55
N PHE A 132 -5.22 -11.14 -28.64
CA PHE A 132 -3.98 -11.92 -28.67
C PHE A 132 -3.65 -12.57 -27.30
N PRO A 133 -4.55 -13.38 -26.72
CA PRO A 133 -4.33 -13.97 -25.39
C PRO A 133 -3.14 -14.94 -25.33
N ASN A 134 -2.81 -15.56 -26.47
CA ASN A 134 -1.72 -16.53 -26.57
C ASN A 134 -0.35 -15.88 -26.85
N LYS A 135 -0.30 -14.56 -27.08
CA LYS A 135 0.96 -13.85 -27.34
C LYS A 135 1.44 -13.16 -26.08
N GLY A 136 2.53 -13.69 -25.51
CA GLY A 136 3.19 -13.10 -24.35
C GLY A 136 4.02 -11.86 -24.67
N TYR A 137 4.75 -11.39 -23.66
CA TYR A 137 5.73 -10.30 -23.82
C TYR A 137 7.08 -10.86 -24.30
N PRO A 138 7.80 -10.15 -25.19
CA PRO A 138 9.13 -10.55 -25.61
C PRO A 138 10.08 -10.50 -24.40
N ALA A 139 10.84 -11.57 -24.20
CA ALA A 139 11.86 -11.68 -23.18
C ALA A 139 13.21 -11.95 -23.85
N MET A 140 14.27 -11.37 -23.29
CA MET A 140 15.63 -11.58 -23.77
C MET A 140 16.46 -12.19 -22.64
N VAL A 141 17.15 -13.29 -22.94
CA VAL A 141 18.17 -13.85 -22.05
C VAL A 141 19.52 -13.30 -22.46
N VAL A 142 20.21 -12.68 -21.51
CA VAL A 142 21.55 -12.11 -21.73
C VAL A 142 22.56 -12.96 -20.99
N PHE A 143 23.55 -13.45 -21.73
CA PHE A 143 24.70 -14.16 -21.18
C PHE A 143 25.77 -13.14 -20.78
N GLY A 144 26.22 -13.20 -19.53
CA GLY A 144 27.25 -12.32 -18.97
C GLY A 144 28.67 -12.80 -19.30
N ASP A 145 29.54 -12.78 -18.29
CA ASP A 145 30.94 -13.19 -18.43
C ASP A 145 31.06 -14.71 -18.61
N LEU A 146 31.20 -15.14 -19.87
CA LEU A 146 31.39 -16.53 -20.29
C LEU A 146 32.47 -16.57 -21.37
N ASP A 147 33.26 -17.64 -21.39
CA ASP A 147 34.09 -17.95 -22.55
C ASP A 147 33.18 -18.50 -23.67
N TYR A 148 32.67 -17.59 -24.49
CA TYR A 148 31.76 -17.91 -25.60
C TYR A 148 32.33 -18.93 -26.58
N SER A 149 33.66 -19.07 -26.67
CA SER A 149 34.27 -20.04 -27.59
C SER A 149 34.19 -21.45 -27.02
N ALA A 150 34.51 -21.63 -25.74
CA ALA A 150 34.47 -22.93 -25.07
C ALA A 150 33.04 -23.36 -24.72
N GLU A 151 32.17 -22.40 -24.39
CA GLU A 151 30.84 -22.63 -23.83
C GLU A 151 29.71 -22.55 -24.86
N LEU A 152 30.03 -22.33 -26.15
CA LEU A 152 29.05 -22.27 -27.24
C LEU A 152 28.08 -23.46 -27.28
N PRO A 153 28.53 -24.73 -27.11
CA PRO A 153 27.63 -25.88 -27.13
C PRO A 153 26.58 -25.83 -26.02
N LYS A 154 26.96 -25.35 -24.83
CA LYS A 154 26.04 -25.22 -23.69
C LYS A 154 25.00 -24.12 -23.91
N MET A 155 25.37 -23.05 -24.61
CA MET A 155 24.43 -21.98 -24.98
C MET A 155 23.36 -22.48 -25.96
N ILE A 156 23.74 -23.36 -26.90
CA ILE A 156 22.81 -23.98 -27.85
C ILE A 156 21.88 -24.95 -27.10
N GLU A 157 22.42 -25.82 -26.24
CA GLU A 157 21.62 -26.74 -25.43
C GLU A 157 20.60 -25.99 -24.55
N PHE A 158 21.01 -24.87 -23.96
CA PHE A 158 20.11 -24.02 -23.19
C PHE A 158 18.99 -23.41 -24.03
N ALA A 159 19.31 -22.90 -25.23
CA ALA A 159 18.30 -22.36 -26.14
C ALA A 159 17.28 -23.43 -26.58
N ASP A 160 17.74 -24.65 -26.78
CA ASP A 160 16.90 -25.79 -27.17
C ASP A 160 16.01 -26.25 -26.01
N ALA A 161 16.55 -26.26 -24.79
CA ALA A 161 15.79 -26.53 -23.58
C ALA A 161 14.68 -25.48 -23.37
N LEU A 162 14.96 -24.20 -23.63
CA LEU A 162 13.95 -23.14 -23.60
C LEU A 162 12.87 -23.35 -24.67
N GLY A 163 13.24 -23.71 -25.90
CA GLY A 163 12.29 -23.94 -26.99
C GLY A 163 11.30 -25.07 -26.73
N ASN A 164 11.64 -26.03 -25.87
CA ASN A 164 10.77 -27.15 -25.49
C ASN A 164 9.74 -26.81 -24.39
N LEU A 165 9.79 -25.62 -23.79
CA LEU A 165 8.85 -25.22 -22.74
C LEU A 165 7.51 -24.79 -23.33
N SER A 166 6.40 -25.29 -22.76
CA SER A 166 5.03 -24.94 -23.20
C SER A 166 4.61 -23.49 -22.96
N ILE A 167 5.44 -22.72 -22.26
CA ILE A 167 5.22 -21.30 -21.93
C ILE A 167 5.76 -20.39 -23.04
N ILE A 168 6.71 -20.88 -23.85
CA ILE A 168 7.44 -20.09 -24.84
C ILE A 168 6.90 -20.42 -26.23
N ASP A 169 6.48 -19.38 -26.96
CA ASP A 169 5.97 -19.51 -28.34
C ASP A 169 7.12 -19.71 -29.33
N GLN A 170 8.17 -18.89 -29.24
CA GLN A 170 9.33 -18.94 -30.13
C GLN A 170 10.61 -18.52 -29.39
N VAL A 171 11.71 -19.22 -29.66
CA VAL A 171 13.05 -18.86 -29.20
C VAL A 171 13.91 -18.49 -30.41
N GLU A 172 14.43 -17.27 -30.43
CA GLU A 172 15.43 -16.85 -31.41
C GLU A 172 16.83 -16.93 -30.79
N SER A 173 17.69 -17.78 -31.36
CA SER A 173 19.01 -18.12 -30.81
C SER A 173 20.10 -17.87 -31.83
N TRP A 174 20.90 -16.81 -31.62
CA TRP A 174 22.04 -16.49 -32.48
C TRP A 174 23.13 -17.58 -32.49
N PRO A 175 23.47 -18.28 -31.37
CA PRO A 175 24.46 -19.35 -31.40
C PRO A 175 24.05 -20.50 -32.32
N ARG A 176 22.74 -20.81 -32.34
CA ARG A 176 22.20 -21.86 -33.21
C ARG A 176 22.23 -21.45 -34.68
N ALA A 177 21.80 -20.23 -34.99
CA ALA A 177 21.90 -19.68 -36.34
C ALA A 177 23.36 -19.61 -36.84
N PHE A 178 24.31 -19.30 -35.96
CA PHE A 178 25.73 -19.29 -36.27
C PHE A 178 26.26 -20.70 -36.55
N LEU A 179 25.92 -21.68 -35.72
CA LEU A 179 26.28 -23.09 -35.94
C LEU A 179 25.74 -23.58 -37.30
N ASP A 180 24.47 -23.33 -37.59
CA ASP A 180 23.83 -23.73 -38.85
C ASP A 180 24.54 -23.08 -40.05
N PHE A 181 24.90 -21.81 -39.95
CA PHE A 181 25.69 -21.11 -40.96
C PHE A 181 27.06 -21.75 -41.18
N VAL A 182 27.81 -22.04 -40.11
CA VAL A 182 29.14 -22.66 -40.21
C VAL A 182 29.05 -24.05 -40.85
N ASN A 183 28.07 -24.88 -40.45
CA ASN A 183 27.87 -26.21 -41.02
C ASN A 183 27.57 -26.13 -42.52
N ILE A 184 26.76 -25.17 -42.97
CA ILE A 184 26.40 -25.01 -44.39
C ILE A 184 27.61 -24.58 -45.26
N TYR A 185 28.47 -23.71 -44.75
CA TYR A 185 29.51 -23.06 -45.56
C TYR A 185 30.93 -23.57 -45.33
N HIS A 186 31.20 -24.27 -44.23
CA HIS A 186 32.56 -24.64 -43.81
C HIS A 186 32.80 -26.16 -43.72
N GLU A 187 31.76 -27.01 -43.75
CA GLU A 187 31.89 -28.47 -43.97
C GLU A 187 31.99 -28.84 -45.46
N LYS A 188 32.96 -28.25 -46.16
CA LYS A 188 33.46 -28.72 -47.47
C LYS A 188 34.94 -29.05 -47.41
#